data_AF-A0AAF3EGA4-F1
#
_entry.id   AF-A0AAF3EGA4-F1
#
_cell.length_a   1.000
_cell.length_b   1.000
_cell.length_c   1.000
_cell.angle_alpha   90.00
_cell.angle_beta   90.00
_cell.angle_gamma   90.00
#
_symmetry.space_group_name_H-M   'P 1'
#
loop_
_entity.id
_entity.type
_entity.pdbx_description
1 polymer ?
#
loop_
_entity_poly.entity_id
_entity_poly.type
_entity_poly.pdbx_seq_one_letter_code
_entity_poly.pdbx_strand_id
1 'polypeptide(L)'
;MTNLENRRISIKDNQIDGLRCKARCYDYLHSTRSIPRNWTEISKDDESDFDCDFVHTECRDVDGEIVDSFVHMQIVETGKSTVPKVSSPPNATMPDVYLFVLDSVASTQARRSLPRTLSFLETQMGGMHMHHLNKVGENSRPNGFAMLLGKRIKYLRREAMGGVDLEPVHNMTHVCKSYHDNDFVIFKEFEKIGYRTLFSDDYGAGSVFTYPDCFGFEKQEANHMYSTLTFIGRTNEQLRKFMGRGNCFERYSMQLKFIENFIHSYPGKNKFVTNWVSEIGHDDPNLLFHSDATYEQFFRSNQEKLENAFIFFAADHGPRYGSLVYTTLGKRELKNPLLHITVPKWLRSNEQLMSNLRENSLKLLTQYDVFATLLDILKYSPQSNYTDFSFIPMDESKINNGTSILRPLGPFSHRNCRNVPVDASYCLCEYRKEKIEDEEVGHRMAQFVIDEINEIFVEFNVTKLCTPLTLEKVEKGF
;
A
#
# COMPACT_ATOMS: atom_id res chain seq x y z
N MET A 1 -5.65 3.61 -31.38
CA MET A 1 -6.48 4.13 -32.50
C MET A 1 -7.54 5.13 -32.05
N THR A 2 -8.10 4.92 -30.87
CA THR A 2 -9.07 5.79 -30.22
C THR A 2 -8.39 6.74 -29.21
N ASN A 3 -9.08 7.81 -28.82
CA ASN A 3 -8.68 8.75 -27.76
C ASN A 3 -9.90 9.11 -26.91
N LEU A 4 -9.72 9.27 -25.60
CA LEU A 4 -10.76 9.73 -24.67
C LEU A 4 -10.40 11.13 -24.19
N GLU A 5 -11.29 12.09 -24.41
CA GLU A 5 -11.15 13.45 -23.91
C GLU A 5 -12.52 14.01 -23.52
N ASN A 6 -12.61 14.60 -22.33
CA ASN A 6 -13.86 15.14 -21.79
C ASN A 6 -15.04 14.16 -21.93
N ARG A 7 -14.81 12.90 -21.54
CA ARG A 7 -15.76 11.77 -21.58
C ARG A 7 -16.21 11.32 -22.98
N ARG A 8 -15.69 11.92 -24.04
CA ARG A 8 -16.00 11.57 -25.43
C ARG A 8 -14.87 10.78 -26.06
N ILE A 9 -15.23 9.75 -26.83
CA ILE A 9 -14.27 8.99 -27.63
C ILE A 9 -14.16 9.61 -29.01
N SER A 10 -12.92 9.83 -29.47
CA SER A 10 -12.60 10.19 -30.85
C SER A 10 -11.75 9.10 -31.49
N ILE A 11 -11.88 8.94 -32.81
CA ILE A 11 -11.10 8.00 -33.62
C ILE A 11 -10.12 8.82 -34.48
N LYS A 12 -8.84 8.47 -34.50
CA LYS A 12 -7.84 9.22 -35.26
C LYS A 12 -8.06 9.07 -36.78
N ASP A 13 -8.06 10.21 -37.49
CA ASP A 13 -8.51 10.37 -38.88
C ASP A 13 -7.87 9.45 -39.94
N ASN A 14 -6.63 9.01 -39.73
CA ASN A 14 -5.84 8.37 -40.78
C ASN A 14 -6.09 6.85 -40.89
N GLN A 15 -7.07 6.29 -40.16
CA GLN A 15 -7.25 4.83 -40.03
C GLN A 15 -8.72 4.35 -40.07
N ILE A 16 -9.70 5.20 -40.44
CA ILE A 16 -11.13 4.90 -40.21
C ILE A 16 -11.79 4.11 -41.35
N ASP A 17 -11.31 4.22 -42.59
CA ASP A 17 -11.98 3.60 -43.74
C ASP A 17 -12.01 2.07 -43.60
N GLY A 18 -13.22 1.52 -43.39
CA GLY A 18 -13.46 0.09 -43.25
C GLY A 18 -13.47 -0.45 -41.81
N LEU A 19 -13.28 0.41 -40.79
CA LEU A 19 -13.34 -0.02 -39.39
C LEU A 19 -14.72 0.13 -38.77
N ARG A 20 -15.10 -0.86 -37.95
CA ARG A 20 -16.27 -0.82 -37.06
C ARG A 20 -15.79 -0.75 -35.62
N CYS A 21 -16.03 0.38 -34.97
CA CYS A 21 -15.57 0.65 -33.62
C CYS A 21 -16.76 0.76 -32.67
N LYS A 22 -16.57 0.26 -31.44
CA LYS A 22 -17.54 0.33 -30.37
C LYS A 22 -16.85 0.66 -29.05
N ALA A 23 -17.59 1.25 -28.12
CA ALA A 23 -17.11 1.61 -26.79
C ALA A 23 -18.12 1.22 -25.70
N ARG A 24 -17.64 0.97 -24.49
CA ARG A 24 -18.48 0.72 -23.31
C ARG A 24 -17.78 1.14 -22.02
N CYS A 25 -18.58 1.49 -21.03
CA CYS A 25 -18.10 1.70 -19.67
C CYS A 25 -17.84 0.38 -18.93
N TYR A 26 -16.95 0.43 -17.95
CA TYR A 26 -16.84 -0.57 -16.90
C TYR A 26 -17.20 0.05 -15.54
N ASP A 27 -18.09 -0.63 -14.83
CA ASP A 27 -18.47 -0.25 -13.48
C ASP A 27 -17.79 -1.14 -12.44
N TYR A 28 -17.24 -0.51 -11.41
CA TYR A 28 -16.80 -1.19 -10.22
C TYR A 28 -18.01 -1.55 -9.35
N LEU A 29 -18.16 -2.82 -8.95
CA LEU A 29 -19.25 -3.24 -8.06
C LEU A 29 -18.77 -3.35 -6.62
N HIS A 30 -17.77 -4.20 -6.38
CA HIS A 30 -17.21 -4.51 -5.07
C HIS A 30 -15.81 -5.12 -5.22
N SER A 31 -15.14 -5.46 -4.10
CA SER A 31 -13.71 -5.81 -4.03
C SER A 31 -13.19 -6.95 -4.91
N THR A 32 -14.07 -7.70 -5.57
CA THR A 32 -13.72 -8.86 -6.39
C THR A 32 -14.33 -8.82 -7.80
N ARG A 33 -15.04 -7.74 -8.16
CA ARG A 33 -15.81 -7.70 -9.41
C ARG A 33 -15.97 -6.32 -10.01
N SER A 34 -15.73 -6.23 -11.31
CA SER A 34 -16.23 -5.15 -12.19
C SER A 34 -17.07 -5.76 -13.31
N ILE A 35 -18.04 -4.98 -13.82
CA ILE A 35 -18.91 -5.42 -14.91
C ILE A 35 -18.85 -4.45 -16.09
N PRO A 36 -18.84 -4.95 -17.33
CA PRO A 36 -19.01 -4.10 -18.50
C PRO A 36 -20.47 -3.66 -18.65
N ARG A 37 -20.67 -2.40 -19.06
CA ARG A 37 -21.95 -1.93 -19.62
C ARG A 37 -22.13 -2.44 -21.06
N ASN A 38 -23.28 -2.15 -21.65
CA ASN A 38 -23.56 -2.46 -23.05
C ASN A 38 -22.63 -1.68 -24.00
N TRP A 39 -22.36 -2.27 -25.16
CA TRP A 39 -21.62 -1.63 -26.23
C TRP A 39 -22.45 -0.54 -26.91
N THR A 40 -21.79 0.57 -27.22
CA THR A 40 -22.26 1.66 -28.07
C THR A 40 -21.36 1.70 -29.29
N GLU A 41 -21.94 1.67 -30.50
CA GLU A 41 -21.17 1.88 -31.73
C GLU A 41 -20.67 3.33 -31.75
N ILE A 42 -19.38 3.51 -32.08
CA ILE A 42 -18.74 4.82 -32.15
C ILE A 42 -18.27 5.09 -33.58
N SER A 43 -18.44 6.32 -34.04
CA SER A 43 -18.02 6.77 -35.37
C SER A 43 -17.20 8.05 -35.26
N LYS A 44 -16.64 8.52 -36.37
CA LYS A 44 -15.82 9.74 -36.42
C LYS A 44 -16.53 10.96 -35.85
N ASP A 45 -17.83 11.08 -36.12
CA ASP A 45 -18.67 12.22 -35.72
C ASP A 45 -19.52 11.91 -34.47
N ASP A 46 -19.21 10.83 -33.75
CA ASP A 46 -19.98 10.45 -32.57
C ASP A 46 -19.69 11.36 -31.37
N GLU A 47 -20.77 11.83 -30.73
CA GLU A 47 -20.73 12.66 -29.53
C GLU A 47 -21.13 11.89 -28.26
N SER A 48 -21.16 10.55 -28.32
CA SER A 48 -21.49 9.68 -27.19
C SER A 48 -20.63 9.99 -25.97
N ASP A 49 -21.31 10.21 -24.84
CA ASP A 49 -20.72 10.55 -23.55
C ASP A 49 -20.58 9.30 -22.67
N PHE A 50 -19.38 9.08 -22.12
CA PHE A 50 -19.08 7.93 -21.27
C PHE A 50 -18.82 8.39 -19.83
N ASP A 51 -19.88 8.36 -19.01
CA ASP A 51 -19.86 8.74 -17.59
C ASP A 51 -19.36 7.57 -16.71
N CYS A 52 -18.09 7.20 -16.88
CA CYS A 52 -17.36 6.23 -16.07
C CYS A 52 -15.84 6.46 -16.15
N ASP A 53 -15.10 5.99 -15.15
CA ASP A 53 -13.64 6.13 -15.10
C ASP A 53 -12.91 5.29 -16.17
N PHE A 54 -13.49 4.16 -16.57
CA PHE A 54 -12.86 3.21 -17.50
C PHE A 54 -13.75 2.97 -18.73
N VAL A 55 -13.26 3.37 -19.90
CA VAL A 55 -13.95 3.21 -21.18
C VAL A 55 -13.18 2.24 -22.06
N HIS A 56 -13.77 1.07 -22.31
CA HIS A 56 -13.21 0.06 -23.22
C HIS A 56 -13.66 0.35 -24.65
N THR A 57 -12.71 0.58 -25.56
CA THR A 57 -12.94 0.64 -27.01
C THR A 57 -12.44 -0.62 -27.70
N GLU A 58 -13.17 -1.09 -28.71
CA GLU A 58 -12.76 -2.18 -29.61
C GLU A 58 -13.07 -1.78 -31.04
N CYS A 59 -12.09 -1.88 -31.93
CA CYS A 59 -12.23 -1.66 -33.36
C CYS A 59 -11.93 -2.95 -34.13
N ARG A 60 -12.77 -3.24 -35.13
CA ARG A 60 -12.64 -4.39 -36.02
C ARG A 60 -12.55 -3.96 -37.47
N ASP A 61 -11.80 -4.70 -38.26
CA ASP A 61 -11.74 -4.51 -39.71
C ASP A 61 -12.98 -5.09 -40.43
N VAL A 62 -12.92 -5.04 -41.77
CA VAL A 62 -13.98 -5.56 -42.65
C VAL A 62 -14.17 -7.07 -42.52
N ASP A 63 -13.10 -7.81 -42.22
CA ASP A 63 -13.12 -9.26 -42.01
C ASP A 63 -13.61 -9.64 -40.60
N GLY A 64 -13.67 -8.65 -39.69
CA GLY A 64 -14.16 -8.80 -38.33
C GLY A 64 -13.07 -9.08 -37.31
N GLU A 65 -11.80 -9.01 -37.70
CA GLU A 65 -10.65 -9.18 -36.80
C GLU A 65 -10.46 -7.95 -35.92
N ILE A 66 -10.08 -8.16 -34.65
CA ILE A 66 -9.82 -7.06 -33.72
C ILE A 66 -8.47 -6.43 -34.06
N VAL A 67 -8.49 -5.18 -34.51
CA VAL A 67 -7.28 -4.43 -34.85
C VAL A 67 -6.82 -3.49 -33.73
N ASP A 68 -7.74 -3.09 -32.85
CA ASP A 68 -7.45 -2.26 -31.67
C ASP A 68 -8.41 -2.64 -30.54
N SER A 69 -7.88 -2.79 -29.32
CA SER A 69 -8.67 -2.97 -28.11
C SER A 69 -7.97 -2.29 -26.96
N PHE A 70 -8.61 -1.28 -26.35
CA PHE A 70 -7.96 -0.42 -25.38
C PHE A 70 -8.93 0.04 -24.30
N VAL A 71 -8.44 0.20 -23.06
CA VAL A 71 -9.20 0.78 -21.95
C VAL A 71 -8.61 2.15 -21.65
N HIS A 72 -9.39 3.17 -21.96
CA HIS A 72 -9.09 4.54 -21.61
C HIS A 72 -9.44 4.80 -20.14
N MET A 73 -8.69 5.68 -19.51
CA MET A 73 -8.86 6.06 -18.11
C MET A 73 -9.15 7.56 -18.00
N GLN A 74 -10.14 7.91 -17.20
CA GLN A 74 -10.46 9.29 -16.82
C GLN A 74 -10.93 9.31 -15.36
N ILE A 75 -11.16 10.51 -14.82
CA ILE A 75 -11.83 10.67 -13.54
C ILE A 75 -13.16 11.35 -13.77
N VAL A 76 -14.24 10.60 -13.57
CA VAL A 76 -15.59 11.14 -13.63
C VAL A 76 -15.96 11.68 -12.27
N GLU A 77 -15.95 13.00 -12.13
CA GLU A 77 -16.24 13.65 -10.85
C GLU A 77 -17.65 13.30 -10.35
N THR A 78 -17.73 12.75 -9.14
CA THR A 78 -18.99 12.39 -8.49
C THR A 78 -19.26 13.25 -7.26
N GLY A 79 -20.54 13.57 -7.05
CA GLY A 79 -21.01 14.19 -5.80
C GLY A 79 -21.21 13.17 -4.66
N LYS A 80 -21.30 11.88 -5.01
CA LYS A 80 -21.69 10.78 -4.11
C LYS A 80 -20.56 10.45 -3.14
N SER A 81 -20.94 10.09 -1.92
CA SER A 81 -20.05 9.56 -0.88
C SER A 81 -20.36 8.08 -0.72
N THR A 82 -19.34 7.24 -0.62
CA THR A 82 -19.45 5.81 -0.31
C THR A 82 -19.79 5.57 1.17
N VAL A 83 -19.51 6.58 2.01
CA VAL A 83 -19.71 6.56 3.46
C VAL A 83 -20.61 7.70 3.96
N PRO A 84 -21.27 7.55 5.13
CA PRO A 84 -22.01 8.64 5.76
C PRO A 84 -21.09 9.81 6.13
N LYS A 85 -21.49 11.03 5.76
CA LYS A 85 -20.70 12.24 6.07
C LYS A 85 -20.76 12.58 7.56
N VAL A 86 -19.65 13.07 8.08
CA VAL A 86 -19.48 13.61 9.43
C VAL A 86 -18.96 15.04 9.29
N SER A 87 -19.30 15.91 10.24
CA SER A 87 -18.80 17.29 10.27
C SER A 87 -17.28 17.33 10.37
N SER A 88 -16.63 18.03 9.45
CA SER A 88 -15.22 18.41 9.57
C SER A 88 -15.04 19.46 10.67
N PRO A 89 -13.84 19.57 11.29
CA PRO A 89 -13.55 20.66 12.22
C PRO A 89 -13.75 22.02 11.53
N PRO A 90 -14.56 22.94 12.10
CA PRO A 90 -14.82 24.24 11.47
C PRO A 90 -13.52 25.05 11.37
N ASN A 91 -13.28 25.63 10.18
CA ASN A 91 -12.12 26.47 9.86
C ASN A 91 -10.73 25.80 9.91
N ALA A 92 -10.65 24.46 9.95
CA ALA A 92 -9.37 23.78 9.89
C ALA A 92 -8.83 23.70 8.45
N THR A 93 -7.54 24.02 8.29
CA THR A 93 -6.82 23.77 7.02
C THR A 93 -6.57 22.28 6.88
N MET A 94 -7.01 21.67 5.78
CA MET A 94 -6.94 20.22 5.58
C MET A 94 -6.12 19.94 4.31
N PRO A 95 -4.88 19.44 4.42
CA PRO A 95 -4.04 19.15 3.26
C PRO A 95 -4.43 17.83 2.58
N ASP A 96 -4.08 17.71 1.31
CA ASP A 96 -4.15 16.43 0.60
C ASP A 96 -3.18 15.41 1.22
N VAL A 97 -3.51 14.12 1.09
CA VAL A 97 -2.71 13.02 1.63
C VAL A 97 -2.55 11.94 0.56
N TYR A 98 -1.31 11.64 0.20
CA TYR A 98 -0.98 10.60 -0.78
C TYR A 98 -0.12 9.52 -0.13
N LEU A 99 -0.65 8.31 -0.06
CA LEU A 99 0.04 7.12 0.41
C LEU A 99 0.37 6.23 -0.80
N PHE A 100 1.62 6.28 -1.24
CA PHE A 100 2.18 5.41 -2.27
C PHE A 100 2.93 4.27 -1.58
N VAL A 101 2.43 3.05 -1.74
CA VAL A 101 2.99 1.82 -1.17
C VAL A 101 3.58 0.98 -2.29
N LEU A 102 4.89 0.77 -2.26
CA LEU A 102 5.60 -0.16 -3.11
C LEU A 102 5.75 -1.49 -2.38
N ASP A 103 5.04 -2.51 -2.84
CA ASP A 103 5.10 -3.85 -2.27
C ASP A 103 6.53 -4.39 -2.34
N SER A 104 6.98 -5.01 -1.24
CA SER A 104 8.25 -5.74 -1.20
C SER A 104 9.50 -4.87 -1.43
N VAL A 105 9.44 -3.57 -1.19
CA VAL A 105 10.59 -2.65 -1.34
C VAL A 105 11.24 -2.32 -0.01
N ALA A 106 12.51 -2.70 0.15
CA ALA A 106 13.28 -2.35 1.34
C ALA A 106 13.82 -0.91 1.29
N SER A 107 14.03 -0.34 2.48
CA SER A 107 14.59 1.01 2.70
C SER A 107 15.92 1.23 1.96
N THR A 108 16.86 0.30 2.09
CA THR A 108 18.16 0.38 1.42
C THR A 108 18.10 -0.03 -0.05
N GLN A 109 17.16 -0.88 -0.45
CA GLN A 109 16.91 -1.21 -1.86
C GLN A 109 16.40 -0.01 -2.62
N ALA A 110 15.42 0.73 -2.07
CA ALA A 110 14.88 1.94 -2.67
C ALA A 110 15.98 2.98 -2.97
N ARG A 111 16.95 3.15 -2.07
CA ARG A 111 18.11 4.03 -2.31
C ARG A 111 18.97 3.62 -3.50
N ARG A 112 19.02 2.32 -3.83
CA ARG A 112 19.75 1.79 -4.98
C ARG A 112 18.92 1.83 -6.26
N SER A 113 17.64 1.52 -6.16
CA SER A 113 16.75 1.31 -7.31
C SER A 113 15.98 2.56 -7.73
N LEU A 114 15.77 3.53 -6.83
CA LEU A 114 15.00 4.76 -7.06
C LEU A 114 15.78 6.06 -6.69
N PRO A 115 17.08 6.19 -7.05
CA PRO A 115 17.89 7.32 -6.59
C PRO A 115 17.39 8.69 -7.08
N ARG A 116 16.86 8.80 -8.30
CA ARG A 116 16.34 10.06 -8.84
C ARG A 116 15.07 10.49 -8.12
N THR A 117 14.16 9.54 -7.92
CA THR A 117 12.90 9.76 -7.22
C THR A 117 13.14 10.22 -5.79
N LEU A 118 13.97 9.50 -5.04
CA LEU A 118 14.28 9.86 -3.65
C LEU A 118 14.99 11.21 -3.57
N SER A 119 15.96 11.48 -4.44
CA SER A 119 16.64 12.78 -4.49
C SER A 119 15.67 13.93 -4.78
N PHE A 120 14.69 13.74 -5.69
CA PHE A 120 13.67 14.75 -5.95
C PHE A 120 12.78 14.99 -4.72
N LEU A 121 12.30 13.92 -4.08
CA LEU A 121 11.47 14.03 -2.88
C LEU A 121 12.21 14.73 -1.73
N GLU A 122 13.49 14.41 -1.50
CA GLU A 122 14.31 15.03 -0.46
C GLU A 122 14.61 16.50 -0.76
N THR A 123 15.16 16.77 -1.94
CA THR A 123 15.73 18.09 -2.26
C THR A 123 14.70 19.12 -2.73
N GLN A 124 13.65 18.68 -3.45
CA GLN A 124 12.64 19.57 -4.03
C GLN A 124 11.34 19.57 -3.22
N MET A 125 11.01 18.44 -2.58
CA MET A 125 9.79 18.29 -1.80
C MET A 125 10.03 18.28 -0.28
N GLY A 126 11.25 18.56 0.18
CA GLY A 126 11.58 18.66 1.60
C GLY A 126 11.28 17.39 2.38
N GLY A 127 11.32 16.24 1.72
CA GLY A 127 11.01 14.97 2.34
C GLY A 127 12.18 14.39 3.13
N MET A 128 11.85 13.39 3.94
CA MET A 128 12.74 12.80 4.90
C MET A 128 12.64 11.28 4.89
N HIS A 129 13.79 10.62 4.78
CA HIS A 129 13.89 9.18 4.86
C HIS A 129 13.78 8.70 6.31
N MET A 130 12.77 7.88 6.60
CA MET A 130 12.65 7.17 7.87
C MET A 130 13.45 5.87 7.79
N HIS A 131 14.62 5.82 8.43
CA HIS A 131 15.60 4.75 8.19
C HIS A 131 15.20 3.40 8.81
N HIS A 132 14.41 3.41 9.88
CA HIS A 132 14.16 2.23 10.70
C HIS A 132 12.68 1.87 10.83
N LEU A 133 11.91 1.97 9.74
CA LEU A 133 10.58 1.37 9.70
C LEU A 133 10.71 -0.17 9.77
N ASN A 134 10.02 -0.77 10.72
CA ASN A 134 10.00 -2.20 10.98
C ASN A 134 8.66 -2.78 10.50
N LYS A 135 8.71 -3.87 9.73
CA LYS A 135 7.49 -4.62 9.40
C LYS A 135 6.92 -5.29 10.67
N VAL A 136 5.61 -5.45 10.75
CA VAL A 136 4.94 -6.05 11.92
C VAL A 136 4.40 -7.45 11.66
N GLY A 137 4.48 -7.91 10.41
CA GLY A 137 4.06 -9.24 10.02
C GLY A 137 4.78 -9.76 8.78
N GLU A 138 4.44 -10.99 8.40
CA GLU A 138 5.18 -11.73 7.38
C GLU A 138 5.14 -11.07 5.99
N ASN A 139 3.92 -10.75 5.54
CA ASN A 139 3.55 -10.37 4.18
C ASN A 139 2.64 -9.12 4.17
N SER A 140 2.07 -8.77 3.02
CA SER A 140 1.31 -7.55 2.83
C SER A 140 0.09 -7.41 3.74
N ARG A 141 -0.64 -8.49 4.05
CA ARG A 141 -1.87 -8.39 4.86
C ARG A 141 -1.65 -7.85 6.27
N PRO A 142 -0.82 -8.47 7.14
CA PRO A 142 -0.62 -7.96 8.49
C PRO A 142 0.03 -6.56 8.51
N ASN A 143 0.90 -6.26 7.54
CA ASN A 143 1.52 -4.94 7.45
C ASN A 143 0.53 -3.86 6.99
N GLY A 144 -0.28 -4.15 5.98
CA GLY A 144 -1.32 -3.25 5.48
C GLY A 144 -2.46 -3.05 6.46
N PHE A 145 -2.89 -4.08 7.20
CA PHE A 145 -3.89 -3.91 8.28
C PHE A 145 -3.34 -3.04 9.42
N ALA A 146 -2.06 -3.16 9.76
CA ALA A 146 -1.44 -2.26 10.72
C ALA A 146 -1.36 -0.82 10.19
N MET A 147 -1.02 -0.64 8.91
CA MET A 147 -0.84 0.67 8.26
C MET A 147 -2.17 1.40 7.97
N LEU A 148 -3.22 0.67 7.58
CA LEU A 148 -4.48 1.25 7.11
C LEU A 148 -5.61 1.20 8.16
N LEU A 149 -5.53 0.28 9.13
CA LEU A 149 -6.55 0.11 10.18
C LEU A 149 -5.98 0.26 11.60
N GLY A 150 -4.65 0.30 11.77
CA GLY A 150 -4.03 0.27 13.10
C GLY A 150 -4.21 -1.07 13.82
N LYS A 151 -4.68 -2.11 13.12
CA LYS A 151 -5.13 -3.38 13.71
C LYS A 151 -4.14 -4.52 13.51
N ARG A 152 -3.91 -5.25 14.59
CA ARG A 152 -3.10 -6.46 14.68
C ARG A 152 -3.99 -7.65 14.36
N ILE A 153 -3.61 -8.45 13.36
CA ILE A 153 -4.42 -9.57 12.85
C ILE A 153 -3.77 -10.94 13.04
N LYS A 154 -2.62 -10.98 13.70
CA LYS A 154 -1.86 -12.19 14.02
C LYS A 154 -1.51 -12.17 15.50
N TYR A 155 -1.60 -13.32 16.14
CA TYR A 155 -1.06 -13.50 17.48
C TYR A 155 0.44 -13.17 17.50
N LEU A 156 0.88 -12.46 18.53
CA LEU A 156 2.27 -12.03 18.72
C LEU A 156 2.83 -12.72 19.96
N ARG A 157 3.84 -13.58 19.77
CA ARG A 157 4.61 -14.15 20.88
C ARG A 157 5.68 -13.17 21.31
N ARG A 158 5.61 -12.73 22.57
CA ARG A 158 6.48 -11.71 23.15
C ARG A 158 7.10 -12.15 24.46
N GLU A 159 6.68 -13.29 25.01
CA GLU A 159 7.27 -13.86 26.22
C GLU A 159 8.80 -14.00 26.12
N ALA A 160 9.31 -14.52 25.00
CA ALA A 160 10.75 -14.66 24.74
C ALA A 160 11.51 -13.32 24.73
N MET A 161 10.82 -12.19 24.62
CA MET A 161 11.37 -10.83 24.68
C MET A 161 11.08 -10.12 26.01
N GLY A 162 10.56 -10.83 27.01
CA GLY A 162 10.15 -10.28 28.30
C GLY A 162 8.86 -9.46 28.25
N GLY A 163 8.04 -9.65 27.21
CA GLY A 163 6.75 -9.00 27.05
C GLY A 163 5.58 -9.97 27.27
N VAL A 164 4.36 -9.42 27.34
CA VAL A 164 3.13 -10.20 27.36
C VAL A 164 2.70 -10.49 25.92
N ASP A 165 2.27 -11.72 25.66
CA ASP A 165 1.71 -12.13 24.38
C ASP A 165 0.46 -11.31 24.05
N LEU A 166 0.24 -11.08 22.76
CA LEU A 166 -0.83 -10.19 22.32
C LEU A 166 -1.75 -10.89 21.31
N GLU A 167 -3.02 -11.04 21.70
CA GLU A 167 -4.09 -11.59 20.87
C GLU A 167 -4.41 -10.70 19.67
N PRO A 168 -4.78 -11.26 18.51
CA PRO A 168 -5.24 -10.46 17.38
C PRO A 168 -6.48 -9.65 17.76
N VAL A 169 -6.55 -8.38 17.34
CA VAL A 169 -7.76 -7.55 17.52
C VAL A 169 -8.86 -8.06 16.62
N HIS A 170 -8.53 -8.39 15.37
CA HIS A 170 -9.43 -9.06 14.44
C HIS A 170 -8.87 -10.46 14.13
N ASN A 171 -9.66 -11.50 14.41
CA ASN A 171 -9.30 -12.87 14.05
C ASN A 171 -9.40 -13.10 12.52
N MET A 172 -8.91 -14.24 12.04
CA MET A 172 -8.88 -14.53 10.60
C MET A 172 -10.28 -14.63 9.98
N THR A 173 -11.30 -15.00 10.75
CA THR A 173 -12.68 -15.03 10.29
C THR A 173 -13.19 -13.63 9.99
N HIS A 174 -12.98 -12.66 10.89
CA HIS A 174 -13.30 -11.24 10.63
C HIS A 174 -12.48 -10.69 9.47
N VAL A 175 -11.18 -10.99 9.44
CA VAL A 175 -10.26 -10.50 8.41
C VAL A 175 -10.59 -11.02 7.00
N CYS A 176 -11.14 -12.23 6.88
CA CYS A 176 -11.28 -12.88 5.58
C CYS A 176 -12.72 -13.20 5.16
N LYS A 177 -13.61 -13.45 6.12
CA LYS A 177 -14.99 -13.92 5.90
C LYS A 177 -16.03 -12.92 6.40
N SER A 178 -15.64 -11.66 6.56
CA SER A 178 -16.53 -10.53 6.86
C SER A 178 -16.18 -9.35 5.97
N TYR A 179 -17.14 -8.48 5.74
CA TYR A 179 -16.91 -7.25 4.99
C TYR A 179 -16.38 -6.14 5.90
N HIS A 180 -15.36 -5.42 5.44
CA HIS A 180 -14.70 -4.34 6.19
C HIS A 180 -15.43 -2.99 6.09
N ASP A 181 -16.68 -2.97 5.61
CA ASP A 181 -17.45 -1.75 5.42
C ASP A 181 -17.70 -0.94 6.70
N ASN A 182 -17.80 -1.64 7.83
CA ASN A 182 -18.03 -1.03 9.14
C ASN A 182 -16.74 -0.89 9.97
N ASP A 183 -15.60 -1.35 9.44
CA ASP A 183 -14.32 -1.21 10.13
C ASP A 183 -13.82 0.24 10.04
N PHE A 184 -13.01 0.64 11.02
CA PHE A 184 -12.30 1.92 10.99
C PHE A 184 -11.11 1.81 10.03
N VAL A 185 -11.31 2.21 8.78
CA VAL A 185 -10.30 2.15 7.72
C VAL A 185 -9.93 3.56 7.29
N ILE A 186 -8.64 3.89 7.33
CA ILE A 186 -8.17 5.28 7.29
C ILE A 186 -8.71 6.09 6.11
N PHE A 187 -8.69 5.54 4.89
CA PHE A 187 -9.19 6.24 3.70
C PHE A 187 -10.71 6.49 3.78
N LYS A 188 -11.50 5.58 4.34
CA LYS A 188 -12.94 5.78 4.56
C LYS A 188 -13.18 6.90 5.57
N GLU A 189 -12.34 7.01 6.59
CA GLU A 189 -12.47 8.07 7.60
C GLU A 189 -12.15 9.47 7.04
N PHE A 190 -11.19 9.58 6.12
CA PHE A 190 -10.98 10.81 5.35
C PHE A 190 -12.20 11.14 4.49
N GLU A 191 -12.81 10.16 3.83
CA GLU A 191 -14.00 10.37 3.02
C GLU A 191 -15.18 10.89 3.85
N LYS A 192 -15.37 10.37 5.07
CA LYS A 192 -16.43 10.82 6.00
C LYS A 192 -16.38 12.33 6.25
N ILE A 193 -15.19 12.92 6.30
CA ILE A 193 -15.01 14.37 6.51
C ILE A 193 -14.91 15.19 5.21
N GLY A 194 -15.27 14.58 4.07
CA GLY A 194 -15.45 15.28 2.79
C GLY A 194 -14.27 15.19 1.82
N TYR A 195 -13.25 14.38 2.10
CA TYR A 195 -12.19 14.11 1.12
C TYR A 195 -12.74 13.33 -0.07
N ARG A 196 -12.12 13.51 -1.22
CA ARG A 196 -12.23 12.60 -2.37
C ARG A 196 -11.18 11.53 -2.24
N THR A 197 -11.58 10.28 -2.41
CA THR A 197 -10.72 9.13 -2.16
C THR A 197 -10.46 8.34 -3.43
N LEU A 198 -9.23 7.86 -3.59
CA LEU A 198 -8.85 6.92 -4.64
C LEU A 198 -8.08 5.76 -4.03
N PHE A 199 -8.50 4.53 -4.36
CA PHE A 199 -7.79 3.31 -4.00
C PHE A 199 -7.30 2.63 -5.29
N SER A 200 -5.99 2.46 -5.39
CA SER A 200 -5.34 1.92 -6.57
C SER A 200 -4.47 0.74 -6.23
N ASP A 201 -4.81 -0.44 -6.73
CA ASP A 201 -4.06 -1.69 -6.56
C ASP A 201 -3.94 -2.42 -7.91
N ASP A 202 -2.71 -2.85 -8.27
CA ASP A 202 -2.42 -3.50 -9.56
C ASP A 202 -2.21 -5.02 -9.46
N TYR A 203 -2.36 -5.61 -8.28
CA TYR A 203 -2.03 -7.00 -8.10
C TYR A 203 -3.08 -7.89 -8.76
N GLY A 204 -2.64 -8.78 -9.65
CA GLY A 204 -3.50 -9.62 -10.47
C GLY A 204 -4.23 -10.75 -9.73
N ALA A 205 -4.00 -10.98 -8.43
CA ALA A 205 -4.71 -12.03 -7.68
C ALA A 205 -5.71 -11.47 -6.66
N GLY A 206 -5.52 -10.27 -6.13
CA GLY A 206 -6.45 -9.62 -5.21
C GLY A 206 -5.88 -8.28 -4.77
N SER A 207 -6.26 -7.82 -3.59
CA SER A 207 -5.60 -6.73 -2.87
C SER A 207 -5.19 -7.22 -1.48
N VAL A 208 -4.64 -6.32 -0.66
CA VAL A 208 -4.38 -6.56 0.76
C VAL A 208 -5.62 -7.06 1.53
N PHE A 209 -6.82 -6.70 1.07
CA PHE A 209 -8.10 -7.07 1.68
C PHE A 209 -8.75 -8.34 1.10
N THR A 210 -8.44 -8.70 -0.16
CA THR A 210 -9.15 -9.79 -0.85
C THR A 210 -8.30 -11.01 -1.16
N TYR A 211 -6.98 -10.87 -1.30
CA TYR A 211 -6.12 -12.03 -1.51
C TYR A 211 -6.16 -12.97 -0.28
N PRO A 212 -5.94 -14.29 -0.40
CA PRO A 212 -6.17 -15.05 -1.63
C PRO A 212 -7.66 -15.15 -1.96
N ASP A 213 -8.52 -15.44 -0.98
CA ASP A 213 -9.96 -15.66 -1.15
C ASP A 213 -10.76 -15.06 0.02
N CYS A 214 -10.56 -13.77 0.26
CA CYS A 214 -11.20 -12.98 1.29
C CYS A 214 -12.23 -12.00 0.69
N PHE A 215 -13.27 -11.67 1.46
CA PHE A 215 -14.40 -10.87 0.97
C PHE A 215 -14.04 -9.41 0.68
N GLY A 216 -13.14 -8.81 1.46
CA GLY A 216 -12.80 -7.39 1.35
C GLY A 216 -13.97 -6.49 1.77
N PHE A 217 -14.53 -5.75 0.83
CA PHE A 217 -15.63 -4.81 1.03
C PHE A 217 -16.80 -5.15 0.10
N GLU A 218 -18.01 -4.99 0.62
CA GLU A 218 -19.26 -5.14 -0.11
C GLU A 218 -19.55 -3.89 -0.96
N LYS A 219 -19.18 -2.71 -0.44
CA LYS A 219 -19.28 -1.45 -1.16
C LYS A 219 -17.91 -1.01 -1.65
N GLN A 220 -17.93 -0.08 -2.60
CA GLN A 220 -16.73 0.55 -3.11
C GLN A 220 -15.88 1.15 -1.97
N GLU A 221 -14.58 0.86 -2.00
CA GLU A 221 -13.63 1.20 -0.95
C GLU A 221 -13.33 2.71 -0.89
N ALA A 222 -13.33 3.35 -2.05
CA ALA A 222 -13.03 4.76 -2.24
C ALA A 222 -13.91 5.35 -3.36
N ASN A 223 -13.89 6.67 -3.59
CA ASN A 223 -14.68 7.27 -4.68
C ASN A 223 -14.23 6.80 -6.07
N HIS A 224 -12.94 6.45 -6.23
CA HIS A 224 -12.37 5.92 -7.47
C HIS A 224 -11.54 4.66 -7.21
N MET A 225 -11.69 3.66 -8.08
CA MET A 225 -11.05 2.35 -7.94
C MET A 225 -10.26 1.98 -9.18
N TYR A 226 -8.93 1.94 -9.10
CA TYR A 226 -8.10 1.46 -10.22
C TYR A 226 -8.29 -0.04 -10.51
N SER A 227 -8.71 -0.81 -9.50
CA SER A 227 -8.83 -2.27 -9.58
C SER A 227 -9.77 -2.75 -10.69
N THR A 228 -10.64 -1.88 -11.23
CA THR A 228 -11.37 -2.17 -12.47
C THR A 228 -10.45 -2.53 -13.62
N LEU A 229 -9.38 -1.76 -13.88
CA LEU A 229 -8.42 -2.09 -14.94
C LEU A 229 -7.68 -3.41 -14.65
N THR A 230 -7.33 -3.64 -13.38
CA THR A 230 -6.74 -4.90 -12.92
C THR A 230 -7.66 -6.09 -13.21
N PHE A 231 -8.96 -5.99 -12.92
CA PHE A 231 -9.94 -7.06 -13.20
C PHE A 231 -10.19 -7.28 -14.68
N ILE A 232 -10.24 -6.21 -15.48
CA ILE A 232 -10.34 -6.31 -16.94
C ILE A 232 -9.14 -7.10 -17.49
N GLY A 233 -7.93 -6.79 -17.04
CA GLY A 233 -6.71 -7.50 -17.46
C GLY A 233 -6.70 -8.98 -17.10
N ARG A 234 -7.40 -9.41 -16.04
CA ARG A 234 -7.54 -10.84 -15.67
C ARG A 234 -8.55 -11.59 -16.53
N THR A 235 -9.66 -10.93 -16.88
CA THR A 235 -10.83 -11.57 -17.49
C THR A 235 -10.89 -11.45 -19.00
N ASN A 236 -10.10 -10.55 -19.59
CA ASN A 236 -10.05 -10.33 -21.04
C ASN A 236 -8.63 -10.52 -21.57
N GLU A 237 -8.36 -11.71 -22.10
CA GLU A 237 -7.04 -12.07 -22.64
C GLU A 237 -6.61 -11.16 -23.80
N GLN A 238 -7.56 -10.78 -24.68
CA GLN A 238 -7.24 -9.91 -25.81
C GLN A 238 -6.81 -8.53 -25.33
N LEU A 239 -7.57 -7.91 -24.42
CA LEU A 239 -7.16 -6.64 -23.81
C LEU A 239 -5.82 -6.75 -23.10
N ARG A 240 -5.55 -7.85 -22.40
CA ARG A 240 -4.25 -8.08 -21.76
C ARG A 240 -3.10 -8.16 -22.78
N LYS A 241 -3.34 -8.66 -24.00
CA LYS A 241 -2.35 -8.63 -25.09
C LYS A 241 -2.14 -7.21 -25.60
N PHE A 242 -3.22 -6.49 -25.90
CA PHE A 242 -3.14 -5.11 -26.41
C PHE A 242 -2.58 -4.11 -25.39
N MET A 243 -2.92 -4.25 -24.11
CA MET A 243 -2.48 -3.40 -22.99
C MET A 243 -1.44 -4.09 -22.10
N GLY A 244 -0.67 -5.02 -22.67
CA GLY A 244 0.36 -5.75 -21.94
C GLY A 244 1.76 -5.17 -22.13
N ARG A 245 2.74 -5.79 -21.46
CA ARG A 245 4.17 -5.44 -21.58
C ARG A 245 4.68 -5.46 -23.02
N GLY A 246 4.12 -6.33 -23.88
CA GLY A 246 4.47 -6.39 -25.31
C GLY A 246 4.20 -5.10 -26.10
N ASN A 247 3.30 -4.24 -25.60
CA ASN A 247 2.99 -2.93 -26.17
C ASN A 247 3.46 -1.79 -25.26
N CYS A 248 4.46 -2.04 -24.40
CA CYS A 248 5.03 -1.05 -23.46
C CYS A 248 4.04 -0.50 -22.42
N PHE A 249 2.94 -1.22 -22.14
CA PHE A 249 2.02 -0.88 -21.06
C PHE A 249 2.41 -1.63 -19.79
N GLU A 250 2.98 -0.91 -18.83
CA GLU A 250 3.29 -1.42 -17.50
C GLU A 250 2.27 -0.92 -16.48
N ARG A 251 1.81 -1.81 -15.58
CA ARG A 251 0.68 -1.51 -14.68
C ARG A 251 0.96 -0.33 -13.73
N TYR A 252 2.16 -0.23 -13.17
CA TYR A 252 2.52 0.90 -12.30
C TYR A 252 2.45 2.24 -13.05
N SER A 253 2.85 2.28 -14.32
CA SER A 253 2.78 3.51 -15.13
C SER A 253 1.34 3.93 -15.41
N MET A 254 0.44 2.96 -15.64
CA MET A 254 -0.99 3.20 -15.80
C MET A 254 -1.65 3.65 -14.49
N GLN A 255 -1.26 3.07 -13.35
CA GLN A 255 -1.69 3.55 -12.03
C GLN A 255 -1.28 5.01 -11.81
N LEU A 256 -0.01 5.36 -12.06
CA LEU A 256 0.48 6.73 -11.93
C LEU A 256 -0.30 7.69 -12.84
N LYS A 257 -0.65 7.27 -14.06
CA LYS A 257 -1.47 8.08 -14.97
C LYS A 257 -2.90 8.28 -14.44
N PHE A 258 -3.51 7.25 -13.87
CA PHE A 258 -4.83 7.36 -13.25
C PHE A 258 -4.82 8.27 -12.02
N ILE A 259 -3.76 8.17 -11.19
CA ILE A 259 -3.56 9.05 -10.04
C ILE A 259 -3.31 10.49 -10.48
N GLU A 260 -2.54 10.72 -11.55
CA GLU A 260 -2.36 12.04 -12.15
C GLU A 260 -3.70 12.66 -12.55
N ASN A 261 -4.55 11.91 -13.27
CA ASN A 261 -5.91 12.37 -13.61
C ASN A 261 -6.72 12.73 -12.34
N PHE A 262 -6.54 12.00 -11.23
CA PHE A 262 -7.21 12.26 -9.97
C PHE A 262 -6.64 13.47 -9.20
N ILE A 263 -5.34 13.71 -9.28
CA ILE A 263 -4.70 14.91 -8.70
C ILE A 263 -5.29 16.18 -9.32
N HIS A 264 -5.55 16.17 -10.63
CA HIS A 264 -6.07 17.32 -11.38
C HIS A 264 -7.59 17.46 -11.38
N SER A 265 -8.34 16.50 -10.82
CA SER A 265 -9.79 16.57 -10.69
C SER A 265 -10.22 17.19 -9.35
N TYR A 266 -11.51 17.44 -9.21
CA TYR A 266 -12.16 17.98 -8.01
C TYR A 266 -11.49 19.27 -7.50
N PRO A 267 -11.53 20.37 -8.25
CA PRO A 267 -10.97 21.64 -7.80
C PRO A 267 -11.60 22.08 -6.47
N GLY A 268 -10.75 22.45 -5.50
CA GLY A 268 -11.18 22.88 -4.17
C GLY A 268 -11.66 21.76 -3.24
N LYS A 269 -11.46 20.48 -3.60
CA LYS A 269 -11.70 19.33 -2.69
C LYS A 269 -10.38 18.67 -2.32
N ASN A 270 -10.26 18.35 -1.04
CA ASN A 270 -9.12 17.61 -0.52
C ASN A 270 -9.16 16.16 -0.99
N LYS A 271 -7.98 15.56 -1.13
CA LYS A 271 -7.77 14.25 -1.74
C LYS A 271 -7.03 13.32 -0.79
N PHE A 272 -7.47 12.06 -0.74
CA PHE A 272 -6.75 10.97 -0.10
C PHE A 272 -6.52 9.86 -1.12
N VAL A 273 -5.26 9.53 -1.37
CA VAL A 273 -4.90 8.45 -2.29
C VAL A 273 -4.24 7.32 -1.50
N THR A 274 -4.75 6.10 -1.67
CA THR A 274 -4.00 4.87 -1.39
C THR A 274 -3.60 4.26 -2.72
N ASN A 275 -2.32 4.32 -3.06
CA ASN A 275 -1.75 3.59 -4.18
C ASN A 275 -0.90 2.45 -3.65
N TRP A 276 -1.19 1.23 -4.09
CA TRP A 276 -0.49 0.00 -3.78
C TRP A 276 0.01 -0.60 -5.09
N VAL A 277 1.33 -0.63 -5.25
CA VAL A 277 2.01 -1.14 -6.45
C VAL A 277 2.69 -2.45 -6.09
N SER A 278 2.15 -3.56 -6.57
CA SER A 278 2.68 -4.89 -6.31
C SER A 278 3.53 -5.42 -7.45
N GLU A 279 3.10 -5.24 -8.70
CA GLU A 279 3.63 -6.03 -9.83
C GLU A 279 5.07 -5.69 -10.23
N ILE A 280 5.59 -4.53 -9.83
CA ILE A 280 6.97 -4.12 -10.16
C ILE A 280 8.01 -4.51 -9.10
N GLY A 281 7.58 -4.88 -7.89
CA GLY A 281 8.49 -5.16 -6.77
C GLY A 281 8.31 -6.53 -6.13
N HIS A 282 7.13 -7.15 -6.26
CA HIS A 282 6.76 -8.34 -5.49
C HIS A 282 7.65 -9.55 -5.80
N ASP A 283 7.76 -10.00 -7.07
CA ASP A 283 8.42 -11.27 -7.42
C ASP A 283 9.93 -11.14 -7.68
N ASP A 284 10.37 -9.99 -8.21
CA ASP A 284 11.78 -9.74 -8.57
C ASP A 284 12.19 -8.31 -8.16
N PRO A 285 13.10 -8.17 -7.17
CA PRO A 285 13.54 -6.85 -6.71
C PRO A 285 14.31 -6.04 -7.77
N ASN A 286 14.75 -6.67 -8.87
CA ASN A 286 15.46 -6.01 -9.96
C ASN A 286 14.54 -5.25 -10.93
N LEU A 287 13.24 -5.55 -10.94
CA LEU A 287 12.28 -4.86 -11.80
C LEU A 287 12.01 -3.42 -11.34
N LEU A 288 12.44 -3.03 -10.15
CA LEU A 288 12.24 -1.67 -9.66
C LEU A 288 13.14 -0.65 -10.36
N PHE A 289 14.31 -1.04 -10.86
CA PHE A 289 15.34 -0.11 -11.36
C PHE A 289 14.89 0.71 -12.57
N HIS A 290 14.13 0.14 -13.51
CA HIS A 290 13.68 0.89 -14.70
C HIS A 290 12.54 1.86 -14.40
N SER A 291 11.91 1.77 -13.23
CA SER A 291 10.78 2.62 -12.84
C SER A 291 11.19 3.99 -12.28
N ASP A 292 12.46 4.18 -11.89
CA ASP A 292 12.92 5.40 -11.21
C ASP A 292 12.64 6.68 -12.00
N ALA A 293 12.94 6.68 -13.30
CA ALA A 293 12.70 7.84 -14.16
C ALA A 293 11.20 8.18 -14.25
N THR A 294 10.33 7.16 -14.25
CA THR A 294 8.87 7.33 -14.33
C THR A 294 8.32 7.93 -13.05
N TYR A 295 8.73 7.43 -11.88
CA TYR A 295 8.32 7.99 -10.58
C TYR A 295 8.82 9.43 -10.40
N GLU A 296 10.10 9.68 -10.70
CA GLU A 296 10.66 11.03 -10.63
C GLU A 296 9.92 12.01 -11.53
N GLN A 297 9.64 11.62 -12.79
CA GLN A 297 8.87 12.44 -13.71
C GLN A 297 7.44 12.67 -13.20
N PHE A 298 6.78 11.67 -12.63
CA PHE A 298 5.45 11.80 -12.05
C PHE A 298 5.42 12.87 -10.95
N PHE A 299 6.33 12.79 -9.96
CA PHE A 299 6.39 13.77 -8.88
C PHE A 299 6.78 15.16 -9.40
N ARG A 300 7.70 15.24 -10.36
CA ARG A 300 8.12 16.51 -10.97
C ARG A 300 6.98 17.19 -11.73
N SER A 301 6.28 16.48 -12.60
CA SER A 301 5.16 17.02 -13.38
C SER A 301 4.00 17.48 -12.50
N ASN A 302 3.85 16.89 -11.32
CA ASN A 302 2.74 17.17 -10.41
C ASN A 302 3.17 18.00 -9.18
N GLN A 303 4.38 18.57 -9.18
CA GLN A 303 4.96 19.24 -8.01
C GLN A 303 4.06 20.35 -7.46
N GLU A 304 3.49 21.20 -8.32
CA GLU A 304 2.62 22.31 -7.90
C GLU A 304 1.38 21.84 -7.14
N LYS A 305 0.78 20.71 -7.57
CA LYS A 305 -0.39 20.12 -6.92
C LYS A 305 -0.02 19.36 -5.66
N LEU A 306 1.18 18.79 -5.61
CA LEU A 306 1.63 17.92 -4.53
C LEU A 306 2.41 18.66 -3.42
N GLU A 307 2.95 19.86 -3.66
CA GLU A 307 3.85 20.52 -2.71
C GLU A 307 3.17 20.92 -1.38
N ASN A 308 1.85 21.03 -1.35
CA ASN A 308 1.06 21.34 -0.15
C ASN A 308 0.37 20.10 0.46
N ALA A 309 0.74 18.90 0.01
CA ALA A 309 0.22 17.63 0.51
C ALA A 309 1.19 16.95 1.49
N PHE A 310 0.67 16.04 2.31
CA PHE A 310 1.49 14.99 2.90
C PHE A 310 1.67 13.87 1.89
N ILE A 311 2.91 13.42 1.67
CA ILE A 311 3.20 12.27 0.80
C ILE A 311 3.99 11.25 1.59
N PHE A 312 3.48 10.03 1.61
CA PHE A 312 4.13 8.86 2.17
C PHE A 312 4.53 7.98 0.98
N PHE A 313 5.83 7.90 0.71
CA PHE A 313 6.41 6.95 -0.24
C PHE A 313 6.98 5.79 0.57
N ALA A 314 6.20 4.72 0.68
CA ALA A 314 6.33 3.69 1.69
C ALA A 314 6.35 2.29 1.07
N ALA A 315 6.60 1.29 1.91
CA ALA A 315 6.44 -0.11 1.61
C ALA A 315 5.84 -0.85 2.81
N ASP A 316 5.24 -2.00 2.55
CA ASP A 316 4.64 -2.88 3.56
C ASP A 316 5.70 -3.79 4.23
N HIS A 317 6.60 -4.35 3.44
CA HIS A 317 7.77 -5.13 3.82
C HIS A 317 8.89 -5.03 2.76
N GLY A 318 10.07 -5.59 3.04
CA GLY A 318 11.13 -5.74 2.02
C GLY A 318 10.98 -7.02 1.19
N PRO A 319 11.94 -7.34 0.30
CA PRO A 319 11.85 -8.47 -0.62
C PRO A 319 11.67 -9.82 0.09
N ARG A 320 10.69 -10.61 -0.38
CA ARG A 320 10.41 -11.98 0.11
C ARG A 320 10.86 -13.08 -0.85
N TYR A 321 11.17 -12.72 -2.10
CA TYR A 321 11.55 -13.66 -3.16
C TYR A 321 12.90 -13.28 -3.78
N GLY A 322 13.42 -14.21 -4.57
CA GLY A 322 14.72 -14.09 -5.22
C GLY A 322 15.90 -14.50 -4.32
N SER A 323 17.08 -14.64 -4.92
CA SER A 323 18.28 -15.11 -4.21
C SER A 323 18.76 -14.18 -3.10
N LEU A 324 18.42 -12.88 -3.19
CA LEU A 324 18.81 -11.86 -2.22
C LEU A 324 18.34 -12.19 -0.80
N VAL A 325 17.15 -12.77 -0.63
CA VAL A 325 16.55 -13.03 0.70
C VAL A 325 17.31 -14.06 1.53
N TYR A 326 18.15 -14.88 0.91
CA TYR A 326 19.00 -15.84 1.61
C TYR A 326 20.27 -15.22 2.18
N THR A 327 20.67 -14.03 1.69
CA THR A 327 21.84 -13.30 2.18
C THR A 327 21.55 -12.63 3.53
N THR A 328 22.60 -12.35 4.32
CA THR A 328 22.46 -11.59 5.57
C THR A 328 21.84 -10.21 5.34
N LEU A 329 22.21 -9.54 4.23
CA LEU A 329 21.64 -8.25 3.87
C LEU A 329 20.15 -8.38 3.53
N GLY A 330 19.76 -9.34 2.68
CA GLY A 330 18.36 -9.56 2.31
C GLY A 330 17.47 -9.88 3.51
N LYS A 331 17.98 -10.64 4.49
CA LYS A 331 17.25 -10.89 5.75
C LYS A 331 17.00 -9.62 6.58
N ARG A 332 17.89 -8.63 6.51
CA ARG A 332 17.68 -7.31 7.13
C ARG A 332 16.72 -6.46 6.29
N GLU A 333 16.92 -6.41 4.98
CA GLU A 333 16.08 -5.66 4.04
C GLU A 333 14.62 -6.12 4.10
N LEU A 334 14.38 -7.42 4.16
CA LEU A 334 13.06 -8.03 4.36
C LEU A 334 12.28 -7.40 5.52
N LYS A 335 12.97 -6.99 6.59
CA LYS A 335 12.37 -6.46 7.83
C LYS A 335 12.25 -4.94 7.85
N ASN A 336 12.96 -4.24 6.96
CA ASN A 336 13.09 -2.79 6.93
C ASN A 336 12.49 -2.21 5.64
N PRO A 337 11.15 -2.15 5.52
CA PRO A 337 10.50 -1.52 4.38
C PRO A 337 10.88 -0.04 4.22
N LEU A 338 10.77 0.45 2.99
CA LEU A 338 10.88 1.87 2.66
C LEU A 338 9.83 2.70 3.44
N LEU A 339 10.25 3.87 3.92
CA LEU A 339 9.36 4.95 4.30
C LEU A 339 10.06 6.30 4.11
N HIS A 340 9.48 7.12 3.25
CA HIS A 340 9.90 8.49 3.01
C HIS A 340 8.67 9.41 3.14
N ILE A 341 8.80 10.47 3.92
CA ILE A 341 7.68 11.37 4.24
C ILE A 341 8.01 12.76 3.73
N THR A 342 7.13 13.34 2.91
CA THR A 342 7.11 14.77 2.64
C THR A 342 5.98 15.42 3.42
N VAL A 343 6.20 16.66 3.88
CA VAL A 343 5.18 17.46 4.53
C VAL A 343 4.80 18.67 3.67
N PRO A 344 3.57 19.19 3.80
CA PRO A 344 3.14 20.40 3.12
C PRO A 344 4.16 21.53 3.25
N LYS A 345 4.45 22.24 2.15
CA LYS A 345 5.44 23.30 2.08
C LYS A 345 5.27 24.36 3.17
N TRP A 346 4.04 24.76 3.45
CA TRP A 346 3.70 25.72 4.49
C TRP A 346 3.95 25.22 5.93
N LEU A 347 4.06 23.90 6.13
CA LEU A 347 4.41 23.30 7.43
C LEU A 347 5.93 23.16 7.65
N ARG A 348 6.74 23.29 6.61
CA ARG A 348 8.20 23.09 6.70
C ARG A 348 8.91 24.16 7.53
N SER A 349 8.27 25.30 7.78
CA SER A 349 8.78 26.34 8.69
C SER A 349 8.39 26.11 10.16
N ASN A 350 7.59 25.08 10.47
CA ASN A 350 7.28 24.73 11.85
C ASN A 350 8.47 23.94 12.44
N GLU A 351 9.30 24.61 13.24
CA GLU A 351 10.51 24.03 13.82
C GLU A 351 10.23 22.82 14.73
N GLN A 352 9.11 22.82 15.47
CA GLN A 352 8.77 21.70 16.34
C GLN A 352 8.48 20.44 15.50
N LEU A 353 7.64 20.56 14.47
CA LEU A 353 7.34 19.48 13.52
C LEU A 353 8.62 18.95 12.88
N MET A 354 9.43 19.85 12.32
CA MET A 354 10.63 19.46 11.58
C MET A 354 11.69 18.85 12.51
N SER A 355 11.81 19.31 13.76
CA SER A 355 12.68 18.69 14.77
C SER A 355 12.19 17.29 15.13
N ASN A 356 10.91 17.12 15.42
CA ASN A 356 10.31 15.81 15.71
C ASN A 356 10.56 14.82 14.57
N LEU A 357 10.32 15.24 13.32
CA LEU A 357 10.56 14.41 12.15
C LEU A 357 12.03 13.99 12.02
N ARG A 358 12.97 14.94 12.15
CA ARG A 358 14.42 14.64 12.10
C ARG A 358 14.81 13.64 13.17
N GLU A 359 14.37 13.83 14.40
CA GLU A 359 14.67 12.89 15.48
C GLU A 359 14.05 11.51 15.26
N ASN A 360 12.80 11.47 14.81
CA ASN A 360 12.06 10.22 14.63
C ASN A 360 12.53 9.43 13.41
N SER A 361 13.13 10.10 12.40
CA SER A 361 13.72 9.46 11.22
C SER A 361 14.81 8.44 11.55
N LEU A 362 15.45 8.60 12.72
CA LEU A 362 16.52 7.74 13.24
C LEU A 362 16.04 6.78 14.34
N LYS A 363 14.75 6.73 14.65
CA LYS A 363 14.17 5.85 15.67
C LYS A 363 13.46 4.67 15.01
N LEU A 364 13.35 3.56 15.74
CA LEU A 364 12.55 2.41 15.30
C LEU A 364 11.08 2.84 15.11
N LEU A 365 10.54 2.66 13.91
CA LEU A 365 9.14 2.89 13.56
C LEU A 365 8.45 1.57 13.21
N THR A 366 7.14 1.56 13.18
CA THR A 366 6.30 0.42 12.79
C THR A 366 5.17 0.88 11.88
N GLN A 367 4.52 -0.08 11.21
CA GLN A 367 3.34 0.23 10.40
C GLN A 367 2.20 0.86 11.21
N TYR A 368 2.13 0.59 12.52
CA TYR A 368 1.18 1.27 13.39
C TYR A 368 1.48 2.77 13.51
N ASP A 369 2.73 3.20 13.48
CA ASP A 369 3.07 4.64 13.53
C ASP A 369 2.67 5.38 12.26
N VAL A 370 2.71 4.70 11.11
CA VAL A 370 2.17 5.24 9.86
C VAL A 370 0.67 5.48 10.00
N PHE A 371 -0.08 4.49 10.51
CA PHE A 371 -1.51 4.67 10.79
C PHE A 371 -1.77 5.79 11.81
N ALA A 372 -1.00 5.85 12.90
CA ALA A 372 -1.09 6.90 13.92
C ALA A 372 -0.89 8.29 13.31
N THR A 373 0.04 8.40 12.38
CA THR A 373 0.35 9.65 11.67
C THR A 373 -0.79 10.07 10.76
N LEU A 374 -1.38 9.14 10.01
CA LEU A 374 -2.55 9.42 9.18
C LEU A 374 -3.75 9.83 10.04
N LEU A 375 -3.94 9.18 11.20
CA LEU A 375 -4.97 9.54 12.17
C LEU A 375 -4.74 10.92 12.80
N ASP A 376 -3.48 11.30 13.04
CA ASP A 376 -3.10 12.64 13.48
C ASP A 376 -3.47 13.72 12.46
N ILE A 377 -3.12 13.50 11.20
CA ILE A 377 -3.49 14.40 10.09
C ILE A 377 -5.01 14.50 9.95
N LEU A 378 -5.72 13.38 10.09
CA LEU A 378 -7.17 13.34 10.00
C LEU A 378 -7.85 14.09 11.15
N LYS A 379 -7.37 13.92 12.39
CA LYS A 379 -8.15 14.22 13.60
C LYS A 379 -7.48 15.20 14.56
N TYR A 380 -6.18 15.08 14.83
CA TYR A 380 -5.53 15.77 15.94
C TYR A 380 -4.83 17.07 15.50
N SER A 381 -3.96 17.01 14.50
CA SER A 381 -3.27 18.19 13.95
C SER A 381 -4.22 19.31 13.48
N PRO A 382 -5.38 19.02 12.86
CA PRO A 382 -6.37 20.04 12.51
C PRO A 382 -6.92 20.83 13.71
N GLN A 383 -6.96 20.26 14.92
CA GLN A 383 -7.56 20.92 16.08
C GLN A 383 -6.76 22.13 16.56
N SER A 384 -5.45 22.13 16.33
CA SER A 384 -4.55 23.25 16.62
C SER A 384 -4.19 24.05 15.37
N ASN A 385 -4.85 23.81 14.23
CA ASN A 385 -4.43 24.34 12.93
C ASN A 385 -2.94 24.09 12.64
N TYR A 386 -2.45 22.90 13.01
CA TYR A 386 -1.07 22.48 12.80
C TYR A 386 -0.02 23.41 13.44
N THR A 387 -0.38 24.03 14.57
CA THR A 387 0.56 24.86 15.36
C THR A 387 1.21 24.07 16.50
N ASP A 388 0.59 22.97 16.94
CA ASP A 388 1.06 22.17 18.07
C ASP A 388 1.34 20.71 17.68
N PHE A 389 2.62 20.34 17.78
CA PHE A 389 3.15 19.00 17.57
C PHE A 389 3.75 18.40 18.86
N SER A 390 3.25 18.80 20.02
CA SER A 390 3.58 18.14 21.29
C SER A 390 3.15 16.67 21.28
N PHE A 391 3.69 15.89 22.22
CA PHE A 391 3.23 14.52 22.43
C PHE A 391 1.73 14.49 22.72
N ILE A 392 1.04 13.53 22.11
CA ILE A 392 -0.35 13.19 22.43
C ILE A 392 -0.48 11.67 22.58
N PRO A 393 -1.20 11.18 23.60
CA PRO A 393 -1.57 9.77 23.65
C PRO A 393 -2.60 9.49 22.55
N MET A 394 -2.29 8.54 21.67
CA MET A 394 -3.22 8.12 20.63
C MET A 394 -4.35 7.27 21.22
N ASP A 395 -5.50 7.27 20.54
CA ASP A 395 -6.68 6.51 20.94
C ASP A 395 -6.43 5.00 20.81
N GLU A 396 -6.08 4.35 21.92
CA GLU A 396 -5.74 2.92 21.99
C GLU A 396 -6.87 2.00 21.50
N SER A 397 -8.13 2.45 21.54
CA SER A 397 -9.25 1.69 20.97
C SER A 397 -9.15 1.57 19.44
N LYS A 398 -8.44 2.50 18.80
CA LYS A 398 -8.26 2.56 17.35
C LYS A 398 -6.92 1.97 16.94
N ILE A 399 -5.88 2.09 17.75
CA ILE A 399 -4.52 1.73 17.37
C ILE A 399 -3.82 0.84 18.38
N ASN A 400 -3.11 -0.19 17.89
CA ASN A 400 -2.24 -1.01 18.73
C ASN A 400 -0.90 -0.31 18.98
N ASN A 401 -0.84 0.62 19.93
CA ASN A 401 0.40 1.26 20.44
C ASN A 401 1.27 2.00 19.40
N GLY A 402 0.66 2.49 18.32
CA GLY A 402 1.34 3.40 17.37
C GLY A 402 1.34 4.83 17.87
N THR A 403 2.37 5.60 17.53
CA THR A 403 2.48 7.05 17.80
C THR A 403 2.72 7.80 16.50
N SER A 404 2.18 9.01 16.37
CA SER A 404 2.39 9.83 15.17
C SER A 404 3.86 10.18 15.03
N ILE A 405 4.39 9.97 13.82
CA ILE A 405 5.78 10.27 13.44
C ILE A 405 6.01 11.79 13.45
N LEU A 406 4.95 12.61 13.37
CA LEU A 406 5.00 14.07 13.42
C LEU A 406 5.23 14.61 14.84
N ARG A 407 5.13 13.74 15.86
CA ARG A 407 5.16 14.08 17.29
C ARG A 407 6.26 13.27 17.99
N PRO A 408 6.69 13.64 19.20
CA PRO A 408 7.57 12.77 19.98
C PRO A 408 6.95 11.38 20.15
N LEU A 409 7.73 10.30 19.98
CA LEU A 409 7.25 8.91 20.02
C LEU A 409 6.91 8.38 21.45
N GLY A 410 6.61 9.28 22.37
CA GLY A 410 6.27 8.97 23.77
C GLY A 410 7.46 8.90 24.73
N PRO A 411 7.23 8.46 25.97
CA PRO A 411 8.18 8.60 27.09
C PRO A 411 9.30 7.56 27.10
N PHE A 412 9.31 6.59 26.19
CA PHE A 412 10.37 5.58 26.15
C PHE A 412 11.68 6.23 25.67
N SER A 413 12.70 6.26 26.52
CA SER A 413 14.03 6.76 26.18
C SER A 413 14.64 6.02 24.98
N HIS A 414 14.31 4.73 24.81
CA HIS A 414 14.76 3.89 23.70
C HIS A 414 13.64 2.99 23.17
N ARG A 415 13.22 3.22 21.93
CA ARG A 415 12.23 2.38 21.24
C ARG A 415 12.90 1.12 20.66
N ASN A 416 12.38 -0.05 20.98
CA ASN A 416 12.90 -1.35 20.56
C ASN A 416 11.77 -2.39 20.48
N CYS A 417 12.01 -3.57 19.89
CA CYS A 417 10.96 -4.57 19.69
C CYS A 417 10.33 -5.12 20.99
N ARG A 418 10.93 -4.89 22.16
CA ARG A 418 10.33 -5.25 23.45
C ARG A 418 9.23 -4.27 23.89
N ASN A 419 9.27 -3.01 23.43
CA ASN A 419 8.27 -1.99 23.79
C ASN A 419 7.34 -1.59 22.64
N VAL A 420 7.54 -2.12 21.43
CA VAL A 420 6.59 -2.02 20.32
C VAL A 420 5.96 -3.37 19.98
N PRO A 421 4.76 -3.43 19.37
CA PRO A 421 4.07 -4.67 19.03
C PRO A 421 4.64 -5.33 17.77
N VAL A 422 5.91 -5.74 17.84
CA VAL A 422 6.66 -6.45 16.79
C VAL A 422 7.06 -7.82 17.32
N ASP A 423 6.87 -8.86 16.51
CA ASP A 423 7.33 -10.21 16.82
C ASP A 423 8.87 -10.31 16.72
N ALA A 424 9.48 -11.16 17.55
CA ALA A 424 10.94 -11.34 17.55
C ALA A 424 11.49 -11.72 16.17
N SER A 425 10.74 -12.52 15.39
CA SER A 425 11.12 -12.94 14.04
C SER A 425 11.18 -11.78 13.04
N TYR A 426 10.37 -10.74 13.25
CA TYR A 426 10.31 -9.54 12.39
C TYR A 426 11.13 -8.36 12.93
N CYS A 427 11.72 -8.50 14.12
CA CYS A 427 12.50 -7.43 14.72
C CYS A 427 13.76 -7.08 13.90
N LEU A 428 13.92 -5.78 13.60
CA LEU A 428 15.08 -5.19 12.95
C LEU A 428 16.25 -5.00 13.91
N CYS A 429 16.00 -4.86 15.21
CA CYS A 429 17.07 -4.76 16.21
C CYS A 429 17.93 -6.03 16.17
N GLU A 430 19.23 -5.84 16.10
CA GLU A 430 20.18 -6.94 16.18
C GLU A 430 20.51 -7.23 17.64
N TYR A 431 20.45 -8.50 18.00
CA TYR A 431 20.86 -8.97 19.31
C TYR A 431 22.26 -9.59 19.18
N ARG A 432 23.10 -9.34 20.18
CA ARG A 432 24.40 -10.00 20.28
C ARG A 432 24.14 -11.51 20.36
N LYS A 433 24.68 -12.25 19.40
CA LYS A 433 24.69 -13.70 19.41
C LYS A 433 26.01 -14.17 20.00
N GLU A 434 25.95 -15.18 20.84
CA GLU A 434 27.13 -15.83 21.39
C GLU A 434 27.19 -17.26 20.87
N LYS A 435 28.39 -17.70 20.53
CA LYS A 435 28.60 -19.07 20.08
C LYS A 435 28.49 -19.99 21.29
N ILE A 436 27.70 -21.04 21.14
CA ILE A 436 27.58 -22.09 22.15
C ILE A 436 28.82 -22.99 22.00
N GLU A 437 29.79 -22.83 22.89
CA GLU A 437 31.02 -23.66 22.90
C GLU A 437 30.81 -25.00 23.61
N ASP A 438 29.86 -25.06 24.54
CA ASP A 438 29.53 -26.26 25.32
C ASP A 438 28.58 -27.16 24.50
N GLU A 439 29.07 -28.33 24.11
CA GLU A 439 28.31 -29.30 23.30
C GLU A 439 27.08 -29.84 24.03
N GLU A 440 27.13 -30.01 25.35
CA GLU A 440 25.98 -30.47 26.15
C GLU A 440 24.90 -29.39 26.23
N VAL A 441 25.29 -28.12 26.31
CA VAL A 441 24.34 -27.00 26.19
C VAL A 441 23.72 -27.00 24.79
N GLY A 442 24.52 -27.17 23.74
CA GLY A 442 24.03 -27.27 22.37
C GLY A 442 23.03 -28.40 22.17
N HIS A 443 23.33 -29.59 22.68
CA HIS A 443 22.44 -30.76 22.62
C HIS A 443 21.13 -30.55 23.39
N ARG A 444 21.19 -30.01 24.61
CA ARG A 444 19.97 -29.70 25.39
C ARG A 444 19.10 -28.66 24.70
N MET A 445 19.69 -27.63 24.11
CA MET A 445 18.94 -26.62 23.35
C MET A 445 18.29 -27.22 22.10
N ALA A 446 19.02 -28.05 21.37
CA ALA A 446 18.48 -28.74 20.19
C ALA A 446 17.33 -29.68 20.57
N GLN A 447 17.49 -30.46 21.64
CA GLN A 447 16.44 -31.35 22.14
C GLN A 447 15.21 -30.57 22.59
N PHE A 448 15.39 -29.47 23.33
CA PHE A 448 14.30 -28.59 23.74
C PHE A 448 13.49 -28.09 22.53
N VAL A 449 14.16 -27.63 21.46
CA VAL A 449 13.46 -27.18 20.23
C VAL A 449 12.66 -28.32 19.58
N ILE A 450 13.21 -29.53 19.54
CA ILE A 450 12.51 -30.71 19.00
C ILE A 450 11.27 -31.05 19.84
N ASP A 451 11.41 -31.03 21.17
CA ASP A 451 10.32 -31.30 22.10
C ASP A 451 9.19 -30.26 21.94
N GLU A 452 9.52 -28.97 21.89
CA GLU A 452 8.55 -27.88 21.65
C GLU A 452 7.81 -28.03 20.30
N ILE A 453 8.51 -28.40 19.23
CA ILE A 453 7.85 -28.64 17.93
C ILE A 453 6.88 -29.82 18.02
N ASN A 454 7.27 -30.89 18.72
CA ASN A 454 6.41 -32.04 18.93
C ASN A 454 5.17 -31.68 19.79
N GLU A 455 5.33 -30.83 20.80
CA GLU A 455 4.21 -30.30 21.58
C GLU A 455 3.27 -29.46 20.72
N ILE A 456 3.79 -28.61 19.83
CA ILE A 456 2.99 -27.87 18.85
C ILE A 456 2.19 -28.83 17.94
N PHE A 457 2.75 -29.97 17.54
CA PHE A 457 1.99 -30.95 16.75
C PHE A 457 0.79 -31.52 17.52
N VAL A 458 0.93 -31.73 18.82
CA VAL A 458 -0.15 -32.17 19.71
C VAL A 458 -1.18 -31.06 19.90
N GLU A 459 -0.73 -29.85 20.24
CA GLU A 459 -1.59 -28.67 20.48
C GLU A 459 -2.49 -28.36 19.27
N PHE A 460 -1.90 -28.37 18.06
CA PHE A 460 -2.64 -28.10 16.83
C PHE A 460 -3.34 -29.35 16.25
N ASN A 461 -3.28 -30.49 16.96
CA ASN A 461 -3.91 -31.75 16.57
C ASN A 461 -3.53 -32.24 15.16
N VAL A 462 -2.26 -32.09 14.80
CA VAL A 462 -1.70 -32.49 13.49
C VAL A 462 -0.84 -33.75 13.57
N THR A 463 -0.80 -34.45 14.70
CA THR A 463 -0.03 -35.68 14.93
C THR A 463 -0.38 -36.84 13.98
N LYS A 464 -1.55 -36.80 13.33
CA LYS A 464 -1.93 -37.77 12.27
C LYS A 464 -1.33 -37.45 10.90
N LEU A 465 -0.88 -36.21 10.69
CA LEU A 465 -0.28 -35.72 9.45
C LEU A 465 1.25 -35.59 9.56
N CYS A 466 1.77 -35.44 10.78
CA CYS A 466 3.19 -35.21 11.06
C CYS A 466 3.74 -36.32 11.97
N THR A 467 4.89 -36.89 11.60
CA THR A 467 5.66 -37.80 12.47
C THR A 467 6.36 -37.01 13.57
N PRO A 468 6.40 -37.53 14.82
CA PRO A 468 7.22 -36.92 15.87
C PRO A 468 8.67 -36.78 15.42
N LEU A 469 9.22 -35.58 15.58
CA LEU A 469 10.61 -35.29 15.25
C LEU A 469 11.53 -35.90 16.31
N THR A 470 12.68 -36.41 15.87
CA THR A 470 13.75 -36.88 16.74
C THR A 470 15.03 -36.13 16.43
N LEU A 471 15.83 -35.84 17.45
CA LEU A 471 17.13 -35.21 17.27
C LEU A 471 18.11 -36.25 16.70
N GLU A 472 18.52 -36.07 15.44
CA GLU A 472 19.50 -36.96 14.79
C GLU A 472 20.94 -36.53 15.10
N LYS A 473 21.27 -35.25 14.87
CA LYS A 473 22.62 -34.71 15.04
C LYS A 473 22.58 -33.21 15.32
N VAL A 474 23.49 -32.75 16.17
CA VAL A 474 23.80 -31.32 16.33
C VAL A 474 25.09 -31.01 15.57
N GLU A 475 25.02 -30.15 14.57
CA GLU A 475 26.20 -29.68 13.85
C GLU A 475 26.65 -28.32 14.38
N LYS A 476 27.96 -28.11 14.48
CA LYS A 476 28.52 -26.81 14.85
C LYS A 476 28.28 -25.82 13.70
N GLY A 477 27.25 -24.99 13.83
CA GLY A 477 26.98 -23.85 12.96
C GLY A 477 27.66 -22.57 13.46
N PHE A 478 27.97 -21.66 12.53
CA PHE A 478 28.70 -20.40 12.75
C PHE A 478 27.93 -19.35 13.56
#